data_AF-A0A949EU82-F1
#
_entry.id   AF-A0A949EU82-F1
#
_cell.length_a   1.000
_cell.length_b   1.000
_cell.length_c   1.000
_cell.angle_alpha   90.00
_cell.angle_beta   90.00
_cell.angle_gamma   90.00
#
_symmetry.space_group_name_H-M   'P 1'
#
loop_
_entity.id
_entity.type
_entity.pdbx_description
1 polymer ?
#
loop_
_entity_poly.entity_id
_entity_poly.type
_entity_poly.pdbx_seq_one_letter_code
_entity_poly.pdbx_strand_id
1 'polypeptide(L)'
;AAASRYISYKRDMTYIDVQEQQSALKGTLAGWLGQRLETITRPLGFDYRTNIALVGGFAAKEVVISTLGTAYSLGDVDPDEAGSLSERLRNNPDWNPLLAFTLIIFTMLYVPCIVTVIMIRRESSWKWAGFSIAFNLVAAYFVALVISQVGAALGLGV
;
A
#
# COMPACT_ATOMS: atom_id res chain seq x y z
N ALA A 1 1.57 -24.20 33.68
CA ALA A 1 2.82 -23.40 33.79
C ALA A 1 3.73 -23.57 32.56
N ALA A 2 4.16 -24.79 32.21
CA ALA A 2 5.04 -25.03 31.05
C ALA A 2 4.39 -24.69 29.68
N ALA A 3 3.10 -25.02 29.49
CA ALA A 3 2.36 -24.69 28.27
C ALA A 3 2.25 -23.17 28.04
N SER A 4 1.96 -22.39 29.10
CA SER A 4 1.87 -20.93 29.03
C SER A 4 3.20 -20.28 28.67
N ARG A 5 4.31 -20.84 29.16
CA ARG A 5 5.68 -20.38 28.87
C ARG A 5 6.14 -20.76 27.46
N TYR A 6 5.68 -21.91 26.95
CA TYR A 6 5.89 -22.29 25.55
C TYR A 6 5.12 -21.40 24.58
N ILE A 7 3.87 -21.04 24.90
CA ILE A 7 3.07 -20.10 24.11
C ILE A 7 3.69 -18.71 24.10
N SER A 8 4.20 -18.22 25.24
CA SER A 8 4.91 -16.93 25.28
C SER A 8 6.18 -16.96 24.44
N TYR A 9 7.01 -18.01 24.57
CA TYR A 9 8.23 -18.15 23.74
C TYR A 9 7.93 -18.24 22.24
N LYS A 10 6.86 -18.95 21.85
CA LYS A 10 6.45 -19.03 20.45
C LYS A 10 5.99 -17.68 19.92
N ARG A 11 5.24 -16.91 20.72
CA ARG A 11 4.81 -15.55 20.38
C ARG A 11 6.01 -14.60 20.24
N ASP A 12 6.96 -14.66 21.16
CA ASP A 12 8.17 -13.83 21.12
C ASP A 12 9.03 -14.16 19.89
N MET A 13 9.15 -15.45 19.53
CA MET A 13 9.89 -15.89 18.34
C MET A 13 9.20 -15.45 17.05
N THR A 14 7.87 -15.54 16.98
CA THR A 14 7.08 -15.02 15.85
C THR A 14 7.17 -13.50 15.75
N TYR A 15 7.20 -12.79 16.87
CA TYR A 15 7.35 -11.33 16.90
C TYR A 15 8.70 -10.88 16.31
N ILE A 16 9.78 -11.57 16.67
CA ILE A 16 11.13 -11.28 16.14
C ILE A 16 11.20 -11.53 14.63
N ASP A 17 10.66 -12.65 14.14
CA ASP A 17 10.63 -12.99 12.70
C ASP A 17 9.80 -11.97 11.89
N VAL A 18 8.65 -11.54 12.42
CA VAL A 18 7.82 -10.49 11.83
C VAL A 18 8.58 -9.16 11.74
N GLN A 19 9.33 -8.76 12.78
CA GLN A 19 10.13 -7.53 12.75
C GLN A 19 11.30 -7.60 11.77
N GLU A 20 11.97 -8.76 11.67
CA GLU A 20 13.05 -8.98 10.70
C GLU A 20 12.51 -8.89 9.27
N GLN A 21 11.38 -9.53 8.98
CA GLN A 21 10.76 -9.47 7.65
C GLN A 21 10.24 -8.08 7.30
N GLN A 22 9.67 -7.33 8.26
CA GLN A 22 9.32 -5.93 8.04
C GLN A 22 10.55 -5.07 7.73
N SER A 23 11.67 -5.31 8.41
CA SER A 23 12.92 -4.57 8.21
C SER A 23 13.59 -4.94 6.89
N ALA A 24 13.55 -6.23 6.51
CA ALA A 24 13.99 -6.71 5.21
C ALA A 24 13.15 -6.08 4.08
N LEU A 25 11.83 -5.99 4.25
CA LEU A 25 10.94 -5.35 3.29
C LEU A 25 11.24 -3.86 3.13
N LYS A 26 11.48 -3.15 4.25
CA LYS A 26 11.92 -1.74 4.26
C LYS A 26 13.29 -1.56 3.60
N GLY A 27 14.20 -2.53 3.76
CA GLY A 27 15.55 -2.52 3.17
C GLY A 27 15.59 -2.78 1.66
N THR A 28 14.48 -3.21 1.05
CA THR A 28 14.41 -3.39 -0.41
C THR A 28 14.29 -2.07 -1.17
N LEU A 29 14.61 -2.08 -2.47
CA LEU A 29 14.42 -0.92 -3.35
C LEU A 29 12.96 -0.42 -3.35
N ALA A 30 11.99 -1.34 -3.26
CA ALA A 30 10.57 -1.02 -3.16
C ALA A 30 10.20 -0.41 -1.80
N GLY A 31 10.82 -0.89 -0.70
CA GLY A 31 10.68 -0.31 0.64
C GLY A 31 11.24 1.10 0.75
N TRP A 32 12.42 1.34 0.19
CA TRP A 32 13.03 2.68 0.13
C TRP A 32 12.19 3.66 -0.70
N LEU A 33 11.69 3.21 -1.86
CA LEU A 33 10.76 4.01 -2.68
C LEU A 33 9.44 4.26 -1.96
N GLY A 34 8.88 3.27 -1.27
CA GLY A 34 7.64 3.38 -0.51
C GLY A 34 7.72 4.37 0.66
N GLN A 35 8.86 4.40 1.38
CA GLN A 35 9.13 5.37 2.45
C GLN A 35 9.33 6.78 1.91
N ARG A 36 9.98 6.94 0.76
CA ARG A 36 10.11 8.24 0.09
C ARG A 36 8.79 8.78 -0.43
N LEU A 37 7.92 7.88 -0.91
CA LEU A 37 6.57 8.21 -1.33
C LEU A 37 5.66 8.56 -0.15
N GLU A 38 5.93 8.03 1.04
CA GLU A 38 5.16 8.30 2.27
C GLU A 38 5.04 9.80 2.55
N THR A 39 6.10 10.59 2.42
CA THR A 39 6.03 12.05 2.61
C THR A 39 5.01 12.72 1.68
N ILE A 40 4.85 12.21 0.46
CA ILE A 40 3.94 12.76 -0.54
C ILE A 40 2.53 12.20 -0.34
N THR A 41 2.40 10.93 0.05
CA THR A 41 1.10 10.26 0.17
C THR A 41 0.48 10.34 1.57
N ARG A 42 1.22 10.84 2.57
CA ARG A 42 0.72 11.13 3.92
C ARG A 42 -0.57 11.98 3.95
N PRO A 43 -0.72 13.07 3.17
CA PRO A 43 -1.99 13.81 3.10
C PRO A 43 -3.16 13.03 2.47
N LEU A 44 -2.89 11.91 1.81
CA LEU A 44 -3.94 10.99 1.32
C LEU A 44 -4.29 9.93 2.39
N GLY A 45 -3.53 9.85 3.48
CA GLY A 45 -3.63 8.83 4.51
C GLY A 45 -2.90 7.52 4.17
N PHE A 46 -2.15 7.43 3.08
CA PHE A 46 -1.48 6.18 2.72
C PHE A 46 -0.24 5.91 3.58
N ASP A 47 -0.23 4.74 4.21
CA ASP A 47 0.93 4.21 4.94
C ASP A 47 2.00 3.62 4.00
N TYR A 48 3.21 3.41 4.52
CA TYR A 48 4.32 2.82 3.77
C TYR A 48 3.96 1.43 3.18
N ARG A 49 3.13 0.64 3.87
CA ARG A 49 2.64 -0.66 3.40
C ARG A 49 1.83 -0.53 2.12
N THR A 50 0.95 0.48 2.09
CA THR A 50 0.13 0.82 0.92
C THR A 50 0.99 1.31 -0.23
N ASN A 51 1.97 2.17 0.03
CA ASN A 51 2.89 2.66 -1.00
C ASN A 51 3.70 1.52 -1.63
N ILE A 52 4.21 0.57 -0.84
CA ILE A 52 4.91 -0.62 -1.36
C ILE A 52 3.98 -1.47 -2.23
N ALA A 53 2.71 -1.64 -1.82
CA ALA A 53 1.72 -2.35 -2.63
C ALA A 53 1.42 -1.63 -3.96
N LEU A 54 1.37 -0.29 -3.97
CA LEU A 54 1.21 0.52 -5.18
C LEU A 54 2.41 0.42 -6.14
N VAL A 55 3.62 0.30 -5.60
CA VAL A 55 4.83 0.05 -6.41
C VAL A 55 4.73 -1.33 -7.08
N GLY A 56 4.28 -2.37 -6.36
CA GLY A 56 4.00 -3.69 -6.94
C GLY A 56 2.89 -3.65 -8.00
N GLY A 57 1.88 -2.80 -7.79
CA GLY A 57 0.78 -2.56 -8.73
C GLY A 57 1.17 -2.04 -10.10
N PHE A 58 2.37 -1.46 -10.22
CA PHE A 58 2.91 -0.97 -11.49
C PHE A 58 3.13 -2.13 -12.45
N ALA A 59 3.56 -3.28 -11.92
CA ALA A 59 3.79 -4.48 -12.70
C ALA A 59 2.47 -5.13 -13.15
N ALA A 60 1.52 -5.29 -12.22
CA ALA A 60 0.18 -5.78 -12.50
C ALA A 60 -0.82 -5.25 -11.47
N LYS A 61 -2.00 -4.81 -11.93
CA LYS A 61 -3.01 -4.17 -11.06
C LYS A 61 -3.56 -5.11 -9.97
N GLU A 62 -3.62 -6.40 -10.25
CA GLU A 62 -4.06 -7.44 -9.30
C GLU A 62 -3.04 -7.70 -8.18
N VAL A 63 -1.76 -7.42 -8.44
CA VAL A 63 -0.68 -7.61 -7.47
C VAL A 63 -0.81 -6.63 -6.30
N VAL A 64 -1.49 -5.49 -6.47
CA VAL A 64 -1.76 -4.55 -5.37
C VAL A 64 -2.44 -5.26 -4.20
N ILE A 65 -3.49 -6.04 -4.46
CA ILE A 65 -4.28 -6.71 -3.41
C ILE A 65 -3.46 -7.79 -2.71
N SER A 66 -2.69 -8.56 -3.48
CA SER A 66 -1.80 -9.60 -2.93
C SER A 66 -0.69 -8.99 -2.06
N THR A 67 -0.07 -7.90 -2.53
CA THR A 67 0.99 -7.22 -1.79
C THR A 67 0.46 -6.54 -0.54
N LEU A 68 -0.74 -5.94 -0.59
CA LEU A 68 -1.42 -5.37 0.57
C LEU A 68 -1.78 -6.46 1.59
N GLY A 69 -2.28 -7.60 1.11
CA GLY A 69 -2.56 -8.78 1.93
C GLY A 69 -1.33 -9.25 2.71
N THR A 70 -0.19 -9.39 2.04
CA THR A 70 1.08 -9.76 2.67
C THR A 70 1.59 -8.66 3.61
N ALA A 71 1.61 -7.40 3.19
CA ALA A 71 2.14 -6.30 3.99
C ALA A 71 1.36 -6.06 5.31
N TYR A 72 0.04 -6.30 5.29
CA TYR A 72 -0.80 -6.25 6.49
C TYR A 72 -0.81 -7.58 7.26
N SER A 73 -0.54 -8.73 6.62
CA SER A 73 -0.34 -10.01 7.32
C SER A 73 0.93 -10.07 8.15
N LEU A 74 1.97 -9.36 7.71
CA LEU A 74 3.19 -9.16 8.48
C LEU A 74 3.06 -7.97 9.45
N GLY A 75 1.90 -7.31 9.54
CA GLY A 75 1.63 -6.25 10.52
C GLY A 75 1.36 -6.80 11.91
N ASP A 76 1.15 -5.88 12.87
CA ASP A 76 0.96 -6.11 14.32
C ASP A 76 -0.37 -6.82 14.67
N VAL A 77 -0.83 -7.75 13.80
CA VAL A 77 -2.07 -8.49 13.93
C VAL A 77 -1.75 -9.85 14.52
N ASP A 78 -2.36 -10.18 15.66
CA ASP A 78 -2.17 -11.43 16.39
C ASP A 78 -2.26 -12.64 15.43
N PRO A 79 -1.25 -13.53 15.38
CA PRO A 79 -1.21 -14.66 14.44
C PRO A 79 -2.37 -15.66 14.60
N ASP A 80 -3.12 -15.57 15.70
CA ASP A 80 -4.28 -16.41 15.98
C ASP A 80 -5.57 -15.92 15.26
N GLU A 81 -5.59 -14.70 14.70
CA GLU A 81 -6.67 -14.17 13.86
C GLU A 81 -6.26 -14.11 12.37
N ALA A 82 -5.99 -15.27 11.78
CA ALA A 82 -5.79 -15.43 10.34
C ALA A 82 -7.12 -15.29 9.55
N GLY A 83 -7.78 -14.14 9.66
CA GLY A 83 -8.97 -13.77 8.89
C GLY A 83 -8.63 -13.27 7.48
N SER A 84 -9.67 -13.10 6.65
CA SER A 84 -9.55 -12.50 5.31
C SER A 84 -8.93 -11.09 5.37
N LEU A 85 -8.33 -10.60 4.28
CA LEU A 85 -7.78 -9.23 4.20
C LEU A 85 -8.81 -8.17 4.63
N SER A 86 -10.09 -8.39 4.32
CA SER A 86 -11.17 -7.48 4.73
C SER A 86 -11.38 -7.42 6.24
N GLU A 87 -11.19 -8.52 6.96
CA GLU A 87 -11.26 -8.57 8.43
C GLU A 87 -10.10 -7.79 9.05
N ARG A 88 -8.89 -7.99 8.52
CA ARG A 88 -7.67 -7.34 9.01
C ARG A 88 -7.67 -5.84 8.80
N LEU A 89 -8.21 -5.39 7.66
CA LEU A 89 -8.37 -3.97 7.39
C LEU A 89 -9.46 -3.34 8.26
N ARG A 90 -10.54 -4.07 8.60
CA ARG A 90 -11.57 -3.58 9.53
C ARG A 90 -11.09 -3.46 10.97
N ASN A 91 -10.20 -4.35 11.40
CA ASN A 91 -9.67 -4.36 12.76
C ASN A 91 -8.51 -3.36 12.95
N ASN A 92 -8.00 -2.76 11.88
CA ASN A 92 -6.88 -1.81 11.96
C ASN A 92 -7.40 -0.38 12.22
N PRO A 93 -7.01 0.27 13.33
CA PRO A 93 -7.46 1.63 13.66
C PRO A 93 -7.01 2.69 12.64
N ASP A 94 -5.95 2.42 11.87
CA ASP A 94 -5.45 3.33 10.85
C ASP A 94 -6.24 3.25 9.52
N TRP A 95 -7.19 2.31 9.40
CA TRP A 95 -7.88 2.02 8.14
C TRP A 95 -9.36 2.44 8.17
N ASN A 96 -9.65 3.59 7.57
CA ASN A 96 -11.01 4.11 7.40
C ASN A 96 -11.60 3.70 6.03
N PRO A 97 -12.92 3.43 5.90
CA PRO A 97 -13.61 3.32 4.61
C PRO A 97 -13.27 4.40 3.58
N LEU A 98 -13.05 5.65 4.02
CA LEU A 98 -12.62 6.76 3.15
C LEU A 98 -11.25 6.51 2.53
N LEU A 99 -10.30 5.96 3.30
CA LEU A 99 -8.98 5.60 2.81
C LEU A 99 -9.06 4.46 1.80
N ALA A 100 -9.88 3.44 2.07
CA ALA A 100 -10.12 2.34 1.14
C ALA A 100 -10.69 2.85 -0.20
N PHE A 101 -11.65 3.77 -0.15
CA PHE A 101 -12.21 4.39 -1.36
C PHE A 101 -11.17 5.21 -2.13
N THR A 102 -10.39 6.03 -1.41
CA THR A 102 -9.30 6.82 -1.99
C THR A 102 -8.25 5.94 -2.67
N LEU A 103 -7.91 4.80 -2.06
CA LEU A 103 -7.00 3.80 -2.63
C LEU A 103 -7.56 3.16 -3.91
N ILE A 104 -8.85 2.81 -3.95
CA ILE A 104 -9.47 2.22 -5.15
C ILE A 104 -9.43 3.22 -6.31
N ILE A 105 -9.80 4.48 -6.07
CA ILE A 105 -9.75 5.52 -7.10
C ILE A 105 -8.30 5.77 -7.55
N PHE A 106 -7.37 5.86 -6.61
CA PHE A 106 -5.95 6.05 -6.94
C PHE A 106 -5.40 4.90 -7.77
N THR A 107 -5.67 3.64 -7.39
CA THR A 107 -5.20 2.46 -8.13
C THR A 107 -5.77 2.36 -9.55
N MET A 108 -7.00 2.83 -9.77
CA MET A 108 -7.57 2.95 -11.12
C MET A 108 -6.85 4.01 -11.97
N LEU A 109 -6.42 5.12 -11.38
CA LEU A 109 -6.00 6.30 -12.14
C LEU A 109 -4.46 6.51 -12.23
N TYR A 110 -3.67 6.05 -11.26
CA TYR A 110 -2.31 6.55 -11.06
C TYR A 110 -1.31 6.28 -12.19
N VAL A 111 -1.37 5.10 -12.80
CA VAL A 111 -0.40 4.71 -13.82
C VAL A 111 -1.02 3.75 -14.85
N PRO A 112 -0.72 3.94 -16.15
CA PRO A 112 -0.98 2.96 -17.19
C PRO A 112 -0.03 1.75 -17.08
N CYS A 113 -0.51 0.55 -17.43
CA CYS A 113 0.31 -0.66 -17.31
C CYS A 113 1.59 -0.61 -18.16
N ILE A 114 2.58 -1.43 -17.79
CA ILE A 114 3.89 -1.50 -18.47
C ILE A 114 3.75 -1.67 -19.98
N VAL A 115 2.78 -2.47 -20.43
CA VAL A 115 2.52 -2.71 -21.86
C VAL A 115 2.19 -1.40 -22.58
N THR A 116 1.31 -0.57 -22.02
CA THR A 116 0.94 0.73 -22.59
C THR A 116 2.15 1.66 -22.67
N VAL A 117 2.97 1.70 -21.61
CA VAL A 117 4.19 2.52 -21.59
C VAL A 117 5.19 2.06 -22.66
N ILE A 118 5.37 0.75 -22.82
CA ILE A 118 6.25 0.17 -23.84
C ILE A 118 5.77 0.53 -25.25
N MET A 119 4.46 0.49 -25.51
CA MET A 119 3.94 0.86 -26.82
C MET A 119 4.08 2.36 -27.10
N ILE A 120 3.80 3.24 -26.13
CA ILE A 120 4.04 4.69 -26.27
C ILE A 120 5.52 4.95 -26.57
N ARG A 121 6.42 4.23 -25.91
CA ARG A 121 7.86 4.31 -26.16
C ARG A 121 8.20 3.88 -27.60
N ARG A 122 7.61 2.79 -28.10
CA ARG A 122 7.88 2.27 -29.45
C ARG A 122 7.39 3.21 -30.55
N GLU A 123 6.26 3.86 -30.34
CA GLU A 123 5.59 4.69 -31.35
C GLU A 123 5.99 6.17 -31.31
N SER A 124 6.38 6.70 -30.14
CA SER A 124 6.66 8.14 -29.98
C SER A 124 8.10 8.40 -29.54
N SER A 125 8.35 8.44 -28.23
CA SER A 125 9.69 8.62 -27.65
C SER A 125 9.63 8.44 -26.13
N TRP A 126 10.80 8.28 -25.50
CA TRP A 126 10.93 8.21 -24.04
C TRP A 126 10.38 9.45 -23.31
N LYS A 127 10.44 10.64 -23.93
CA LYS A 127 9.91 11.87 -23.35
C LYS A 127 8.39 11.81 -23.20
N TRP A 128 7.70 11.29 -24.21
CA TRP A 128 6.24 11.14 -24.20
C TRP A 128 5.76 10.01 -23.30
N ALA A 129 6.51 8.90 -23.21
CA ALA A 129 6.22 7.82 -22.26
C ALA A 129 6.33 8.32 -20.81
N GLY A 130 7.40 9.05 -20.48
CA GLY A 130 7.58 9.67 -19.17
C GLY A 130 6.51 10.72 -18.86
N PHE A 131 6.15 11.55 -19.84
CA PHE A 131 5.08 12.53 -19.70
C PHE A 131 3.73 11.88 -19.40
N SER A 132 3.38 10.79 -20.08
CA SER A 132 2.12 10.07 -19.85
C SER A 132 2.05 9.49 -18.43
N ILE A 133 3.14 8.89 -17.94
CA ILE A 133 3.22 8.38 -16.56
C ILE A 133 3.09 9.52 -15.56
N ALA A 134 3.91 10.57 -15.70
CA ALA A 134 3.92 11.69 -14.78
C ALA A 134 2.56 12.41 -14.75
N PHE A 135 1.93 12.61 -15.90
CA PHE A 135 0.61 13.22 -16.01
C PHE A 135 -0.47 12.41 -15.27
N ASN A 136 -0.52 11.08 -15.48
CA ASN A 136 -1.49 10.23 -14.78
C ASN A 136 -1.22 10.20 -13.27
N LEU A 137 0.05 10.14 -12.86
CA LEU A 137 0.42 10.11 -11.45
C LEU A 137 0.00 11.41 -10.74
N VAL A 138 0.25 12.55 -11.37
CA VAL A 138 -0.16 13.86 -10.87
C VAL A 138 -1.69 13.97 -10.83
N ALA A 139 -2.38 13.59 -11.91
CA ALA A 139 -3.83 13.63 -11.97
C ALA A 139 -4.48 12.76 -10.87
N ALA A 140 -4.00 11.52 -10.71
CA ALA A 140 -4.48 10.62 -9.67
C ALA A 140 -4.21 11.13 -8.26
N TYR A 141 -3.02 11.71 -8.04
CA TYR A 141 -2.68 12.33 -6.77
C TYR A 141 -3.62 13.50 -6.44
N PHE A 142 -3.91 14.36 -7.41
CA PHE A 142 -4.86 15.47 -7.23
C PHE A 142 -6.27 14.97 -6.94
N VAL A 143 -6.76 13.98 -7.68
CA VAL A 143 -8.10 13.40 -7.45
C VAL A 143 -8.18 12.76 -6.07
N ALA A 144 -7.17 11.99 -5.68
CA ALA A 144 -7.11 11.35 -4.37
C ALA A 144 -7.01 12.38 -3.23
N LEU A 145 -6.26 13.46 -3.41
CA LEU A 145 -6.24 14.59 -2.47
C LEU A 145 -7.61 15.25 -2.35
N VAL A 146 -8.30 15.50 -3.47
CA VAL A 146 -9.64 16.09 -3.42
C VAL A 146 -10.59 15.17 -2.66
N ILE A 147 -10.53 13.86 -2.89
CA ILE A 147 -11.37 12.88 -2.19
C ILE A 147 -11.03 12.83 -0.70
N SER A 148 -9.75 12.78 -0.32
CA SER A 148 -9.35 12.72 1.09
C SER A 148 -9.75 14.00 1.83
N GLN A 149 -9.56 15.16 1.21
CA GLN A 149 -9.89 16.46 1.81
C GLN A 149 -11.41 16.69 1.87
N VAL A 150 -12.16 16.35 0.82
CA VAL A 150 -13.63 16.46 0.80
C VAL A 150 -14.25 15.45 1.75
N GLY A 151 -13.75 14.21 1.79
CA GLY A 151 -14.23 13.20 2.72
C GLY A 151 -13.96 13.55 4.18
N ALA A 152 -12.79 14.12 4.48
CA ALA A 152 -12.49 14.67 5.80
C ALA A 152 -13.41 15.86 6.14
N ALA A 153 -13.64 16.77 5.20
CA ALA A 153 -14.54 17.93 5.40
C ALA A 153 -16.02 17.52 5.59
N LEU A 154 -16.46 16.42 4.98
CA LEU A 154 -17.80 15.84 5.15
C LEU A 154 -17.94 15.02 6.45
N GLY A 155 -16.89 14.90 7.27
CA GLY A 155 -16.92 14.14 8.50
C GLY A 155 -17.00 12.62 8.30
N LEU A 156 -16.71 12.13 7.08
CA LEU A 156 -16.63 10.70 6.77
C LEU A 156 -15.29 10.07 7.21
N GLY A 157 -14.39 10.90 7.75
CA GLY A 157 -13.00 10.56 8.04
C GLY A 157 -12.55 10.98 9.45
N VAL A 158 -13.22 10.46 10.50
CA VAL A 158 -12.66 10.24 11.85
C VAL A 158 -13.24 8.94 12.37
#